data_AF-A0A8T0Z0T8-F1
#
_entry.id   AF-A0A8T0Z0T8-F1
#
_cell.length_a   1.000
_cell.length_b   1.000
_cell.length_c   1.000
_cell.angle_alpha   90.00
_cell.angle_beta   90.00
_cell.angle_gamma   90.00
#
_symmetry.space_group_name_H-M   'P 1'
#
loop_
_entity.id
_entity.type
_entity.pdbx_description
1 polymer ?
#
loop_
_entity_poly.entity_id
_entity_poly.type
_entity_poly.pdbx_seq_one_letter_code
_entity_poly.pdbx_strand_id
1 'polypeptide(L)'
;MTLAAVTRPRWNAPSGSYYDGKLGIWPFIVQESAVRSSPRRPAGTLITKEGRVNKWTYRKMLIQHLLPAVRERWPSVCNGEVVRVQQDNTPAYISPMDTQIVAAAAELGLSIELCCQPPNSLDLNCLDLDLFSAIQAHQRLRTPLSIEELVEAVKAAYWELPPSTINAAFLSLQGSMDLCILDGGGNAFKPPHIGKAKLQRES
;
A
#
# COMPACT_ATOMS: atom_id res chain seq x y z
N MET A 1 -11.02 -2.37 -5.32
CA MET A 1 -10.10 -1.48 -4.57
C MET A 1 -9.29 -2.30 -3.58
N THR A 2 -8.03 -1.95 -3.32
CA THR A 2 -7.17 -2.62 -2.33
C THR A 2 -6.48 -1.58 -1.43
N LEU A 3 -6.19 -1.94 -0.18
CA LEU A 3 -5.21 -1.28 0.65
C LEU A 3 -3.86 -1.96 0.39
N ALA A 4 -2.89 -1.26 -0.17
CA ALA A 4 -1.53 -1.74 -0.30
C ALA A 4 -0.62 -0.95 0.66
N ALA A 5 0.37 -1.63 1.23
CA ALA A 5 1.35 -1.00 2.09
C ALA A 5 2.74 -1.50 1.73
N VAL A 6 3.63 -0.56 1.43
CA VAL A 6 5.04 -0.82 1.16
C VAL A 6 5.89 0.17 1.91
N THR A 7 7.15 -0.17 1.99
CA THR A 7 8.20 0.61 2.60
C THR A 7 9.45 0.48 1.75
N ARG A 8 10.46 1.33 1.97
CA ARG A 8 11.66 1.25 1.17
C ARG A 8 12.43 -0.04 1.50
N PRO A 9 12.70 -0.90 0.50
CA PRO A 9 13.55 -2.07 0.67
C PRO A 9 14.93 -1.65 1.17
N ARG A 10 15.49 -2.41 2.11
CA ARG A 10 16.78 -2.06 2.73
C ARG A 10 17.46 -3.29 3.33
N TRP A 11 18.76 -3.19 3.52
CA TRP A 11 19.48 -4.17 4.32
C TRP A 11 19.06 -4.06 5.78
N ASN A 12 18.70 -5.20 6.41
CA ASN A 12 18.42 -5.27 7.83
C ASN A 12 19.62 -5.87 8.55
N ALA A 13 20.50 -5.02 9.09
CA ALA A 13 21.71 -5.46 9.78
C ALA A 13 21.43 -6.41 10.96
N PRO A 14 20.44 -6.15 11.85
CA PRO A 14 20.05 -7.09 12.90
C PRO A 14 19.71 -8.51 12.43
N SER A 15 19.00 -8.67 11.30
CA SER A 15 18.64 -10.01 10.78
C SER A 15 19.66 -10.58 9.81
N GLY A 16 20.66 -9.79 9.38
CA GLY A 16 21.62 -10.19 8.35
C GLY A 16 20.97 -10.52 7.00
N SER A 17 19.78 -9.95 6.72
CA SER A 17 19.00 -10.28 5.53
C SER A 17 18.48 -9.02 4.84
N TYR A 18 18.25 -9.13 3.53
CA TYR A 18 17.65 -8.06 2.76
C TYR A 18 16.13 -8.03 3.01
N TYR A 19 15.61 -6.88 3.43
CA TYR A 19 14.18 -6.65 3.61
C TYR A 19 13.57 -6.12 2.31
N ASP A 20 12.55 -6.80 1.78
CA ASP A 20 11.98 -6.54 0.47
C ASP A 20 11.03 -5.34 0.40
N GLY A 21 10.75 -4.70 1.54
CA GLY A 21 9.90 -3.52 1.64
C GLY A 21 8.39 -3.81 1.65
N LYS A 22 7.95 -5.06 1.55
CA LYS A 22 6.53 -5.40 1.48
C LYS A 22 5.92 -5.60 2.86
N LEU A 23 4.80 -4.91 3.13
CA LEU A 23 3.99 -5.14 4.34
C LEU A 23 2.76 -5.99 4.02
N GLY A 24 2.02 -5.62 2.97
CA GLY A 24 0.90 -6.40 2.50
C GLY A 24 -0.01 -5.67 1.52
N ILE A 25 -0.97 -6.44 0.99
CA ILE A 25 -2.06 -5.95 0.15
C ILE A 25 -3.36 -6.64 0.56
N TRP A 26 -4.41 -5.86 0.78
CA TRP A 26 -5.68 -6.33 1.31
C TRP A 26 -6.84 -5.77 0.48
N PRO A 27 -7.63 -6.63 -0.19
CA PRO A 27 -8.73 -6.18 -1.02
C PRO A 27 -9.94 -5.78 -0.17
N PHE A 28 -10.64 -4.72 -0.59
CA PHE A 28 -11.94 -4.38 -0.04
C PHE A 28 -12.99 -5.28 -0.67
N ILE A 29 -13.35 -6.35 0.01
CA ILE A 29 -14.35 -7.33 -0.43
C ILE A 29 -15.36 -7.63 0.69
N VAL A 30 -16.56 -8.03 0.28
CA VAL A 30 -17.61 -8.54 1.17
C VAL A 30 -18.07 -9.91 0.66
N GLN A 31 -18.36 -10.82 1.58
CA GLN A 31 -19.00 -12.10 1.26
C GLN A 31 -20.50 -11.97 1.48
N GLU A 32 -21.28 -12.23 0.44
CA GLU A 32 -22.74 -12.19 0.50
C GLU A 32 -23.34 -13.48 -0.07
N SER A 33 -24.46 -13.95 0.46
CA SER A 33 -25.16 -15.10 -0.11
C SER A 33 -25.85 -14.75 -1.43
N ALA A 34 -25.77 -15.66 -2.41
CA ALA A 34 -26.45 -15.54 -3.69
C ALA A 34 -27.97 -15.43 -3.50
N VAL A 35 -28.55 -14.30 -3.91
CA VAL A 35 -30.00 -14.06 -3.79
C VAL A 35 -30.79 -14.82 -4.87
N ARG A 36 -30.22 -14.98 -6.06
CA ARG A 36 -30.85 -15.68 -7.18
C ARG A 36 -30.05 -16.93 -7.53
N SER A 37 -30.75 -18.04 -7.74
CA SER A 37 -30.16 -19.26 -8.29
C SER A 37 -29.82 -19.08 -9.77
N SER A 38 -28.66 -19.58 -10.19
CA SER A 38 -28.29 -19.81 -11.58
C SER A 38 -27.75 -21.24 -11.74
N PRO A 39 -27.65 -21.78 -12.97
CA PRO A 39 -27.16 -23.14 -13.20
C PRO A 39 -25.78 -23.44 -12.59
N ARG A 40 -24.95 -22.40 -12.40
CA ARG A 40 -23.61 -22.52 -11.79
C ARG A 40 -23.56 -22.02 -10.35
N ARG A 41 -24.68 -21.52 -9.80
CA ARG A 41 -24.72 -20.86 -8.51
C ARG A 41 -26.11 -21.01 -7.85
N PRO A 42 -26.32 -22.07 -7.06
CA PRO A 42 -27.52 -22.18 -6.22
C PRO A 42 -27.68 -20.96 -5.31
N ALA A 43 -28.93 -20.54 -5.04
CA ALA A 43 -29.20 -19.53 -4.03
C ALA A 43 -28.60 -19.95 -2.67
N GLY A 44 -28.06 -18.99 -1.94
CA GLY A 44 -27.32 -19.23 -0.69
C GLY A 44 -25.80 -19.39 -0.85
N THR A 45 -25.29 -19.65 -2.06
CA THR A 45 -23.84 -19.75 -2.31
C THR A 45 -23.14 -18.42 -1.97
N LEU A 46 -22.08 -18.44 -1.15
CA LEU A 46 -21.33 -17.23 -0.83
C LEU A 46 -20.66 -16.65 -2.09
N ILE A 47 -20.72 -15.32 -2.21
CA ILE A 47 -20.24 -14.54 -3.34
C ILE A 47 -19.29 -13.48 -2.81
N THR A 48 -18.09 -13.41 -3.37
CA THR A 48 -17.24 -12.24 -3.17
C THR A 48 -17.76 -11.10 -4.03
N LYS A 49 -18.05 -9.97 -3.39
CA LYS A 49 -18.35 -8.71 -4.06
C LYS A 49 -17.39 -7.63 -3.63
N GLU A 50 -17.32 -6.58 -4.43
CA GLU A 50 -16.54 -5.39 -4.09
C GLU A 50 -17.11 -4.72 -2.83
N GLY A 51 -16.24 -4.48 -1.86
CA GLY A 51 -16.57 -3.78 -0.62
C GLY A 51 -16.50 -2.26 -0.82
N ARG A 52 -17.43 -1.54 -0.18
CA ARG A 52 -17.40 -0.07 -0.17
C ARG A 52 -16.23 0.44 0.68
N VAL A 53 -15.45 1.36 0.12
CA VAL A 53 -14.44 2.11 0.88
C VAL A 53 -15.10 3.35 1.49
N ASN A 54 -15.08 3.43 2.81
CA ASN A 54 -15.50 4.59 3.57
C ASN A 54 -14.58 4.72 4.80
N LYS A 55 -14.72 5.81 5.56
CA LYS A 55 -13.87 6.07 6.73
C LYS A 55 -13.84 4.90 7.74
N TRP A 56 -14.96 4.22 7.94
CA TRP A 56 -15.05 3.09 8.86
C TRP A 56 -14.35 1.83 8.32
N THR A 57 -14.63 1.44 7.06
CA THR A 57 -13.98 0.27 6.45
C THR A 57 -12.48 0.50 6.29
N TYR A 58 -12.07 1.72 5.93
CA TYR A 58 -10.66 2.09 5.82
C TYR A 58 -9.94 2.01 7.18
N ARG A 59 -10.52 2.59 8.24
CA ARG A 59 -9.95 2.49 9.60
C ARG A 59 -9.81 1.04 10.05
N LYS A 60 -10.85 0.25 9.82
CA LYS A 60 -10.84 -1.18 10.14
C LYS A 60 -9.68 -1.91 9.44
N MET A 61 -9.42 -1.61 8.17
CA MET A 61 -8.30 -2.20 7.43
C MET A 61 -6.95 -1.79 8.00
N LEU A 62 -6.77 -0.52 8.39
CA LEU A 62 -5.54 -0.08 9.04
C LEU A 62 -5.31 -0.84 10.35
N ILE A 63 -6.32 -0.91 11.22
CA ILE A 63 -6.21 -1.56 12.54
C ILE A 63 -6.02 -3.06 12.41
N GLN A 64 -6.82 -3.74 11.58
CA GLN A 64 -6.85 -5.20 11.53
C GLN A 64 -5.78 -5.83 10.64
N HIS A 65 -5.21 -5.05 9.72
CA HIS A 65 -4.27 -5.59 8.74
C HIS A 65 -2.94 -4.83 8.71
N LEU A 66 -2.97 -3.50 8.58
CA LEU A 66 -1.73 -2.73 8.48
C LEU A 66 -0.92 -2.80 9.77
N LEU A 67 -1.51 -2.49 10.92
CA LEU A 67 -0.77 -2.44 12.19
C LEU A 67 -0.14 -3.80 12.55
N PRO A 68 -0.84 -4.94 12.46
CA PRO A 68 -0.23 -6.25 12.66
C PRO A 68 0.92 -6.52 11.67
N ALA A 69 0.75 -6.17 10.39
CA ALA A 69 1.80 -6.36 9.39
C ALA A 69 3.04 -5.51 9.65
N VAL A 70 2.87 -4.28 10.14
CA VAL A 70 3.98 -3.43 10.58
C VAL A 70 4.71 -4.11 11.74
N ARG A 71 3.99 -4.55 12.78
CA ARG A 71 4.61 -5.24 13.93
C ARG A 71 5.37 -6.49 13.52
N GLU A 72 4.83 -7.28 12.60
CA GLU A 72 5.40 -8.57 12.19
C GLU A 72 6.60 -8.41 11.25
N ARG A 73 6.53 -7.46 10.31
CA ARG A 73 7.46 -7.41 9.17
C ARG A 73 8.40 -6.21 9.16
N TRP A 74 8.09 -5.14 9.89
CA TRP A 74 8.93 -3.95 9.89
C TRP A 74 10.19 -4.18 10.73
N PRO A 75 11.40 -4.03 10.17
CA PRO A 75 12.62 -4.45 10.85
C PRO A 75 13.04 -3.55 12.02
N SER A 76 12.46 -2.35 12.15
CA SER A 76 12.93 -1.31 13.10
C SER A 76 11.95 -1.00 14.24
N VAL A 77 10.86 -1.77 14.40
CA VAL A 77 9.82 -1.49 15.42
C VAL A 77 10.39 -1.46 16.84
N CYS A 78 11.41 -2.27 17.11
CA CYS A 78 11.96 -2.46 18.45
C CYS A 78 12.78 -1.28 18.99
N ASN A 79 13.03 -0.22 18.20
CA ASN A 79 13.89 0.89 18.60
C ASN A 79 13.13 2.11 19.16
N GLY A 80 11.80 2.01 19.34
CA GLY A 80 10.99 3.14 19.81
C GLY A 80 10.81 4.26 18.79
N GLU A 81 11.16 4.02 17.53
CA GLU A 81 10.97 4.96 16.44
C GLU A 81 9.49 5.12 16.08
N VAL A 82 9.09 6.36 15.76
CA VAL A 82 7.74 6.65 15.26
C VAL A 82 7.66 6.20 13.80
N VAL A 83 6.76 5.26 13.51
CA VAL A 83 6.49 4.80 12.15
C VAL A 83 5.47 5.75 11.52
N ARG A 84 5.91 6.50 10.51
CA ARG A 84 5.05 7.40 9.75
C ARG A 84 4.36 6.63 8.62
N VAL A 85 3.04 6.63 8.62
CA VAL A 85 2.19 5.98 7.62
C VAL A 85 1.58 7.05 6.74
N GLN A 86 2.05 7.13 5.50
CA GLN A 86 1.47 8.02 4.50
C GLN A 86 0.18 7.40 3.93
N GLN A 87 -0.92 8.15 3.96
CA GLN A 87 -2.20 7.81 3.34
C GLN A 87 -2.56 8.82 2.24
N ASP A 88 -3.26 8.34 1.22
CA ASP A 88 -3.85 9.19 0.17
C ASP A 88 -4.98 10.04 0.76
N ASN A 89 -5.19 11.22 0.16
CA ASN A 89 -6.21 12.19 0.55
C ASN A 89 -7.57 11.81 -0.04
N THR A 90 -8.06 10.62 0.32
CA THR A 90 -9.37 10.11 -0.13
C THR A 90 -10.51 10.64 0.74
N PRO A 91 -11.78 10.63 0.27
CA PRO A 91 -12.95 10.94 1.09
C PRO A 91 -13.08 10.09 2.38
N ALA A 92 -12.36 8.96 2.45
CA ALA A 92 -12.25 8.12 3.64
C ALA A 92 -11.14 8.57 4.61
N TYR A 93 -10.76 9.85 4.57
CA TYR A 93 -9.72 10.46 5.42
C TYR A 93 -9.84 10.08 6.89
N ILE A 94 -8.70 9.66 7.46
CA ILE A 94 -8.54 9.43 8.89
C ILE A 94 -7.58 10.47 9.44
N SER A 95 -7.96 11.06 10.58
CA SER A 95 -7.13 12.07 11.22
C SER A 95 -5.78 11.45 11.65
N PRO A 96 -4.66 12.20 11.52
CA PRO A 96 -3.38 11.89 12.16
C PRO A 96 -3.50 11.53 13.65
N MET A 97 -4.51 12.08 14.33
CA MET A 97 -4.75 11.90 15.76
C MET A 97 -5.98 11.00 16.03
N ASP A 98 -6.31 10.09 15.11
CA ASP A 98 -7.42 9.17 15.30
C ASP A 98 -7.16 8.23 16.49
N THR A 99 -7.91 8.42 17.57
CA THR A 99 -7.68 7.76 18.86
C THR A 99 -7.79 6.24 18.79
N GLN A 100 -8.61 5.68 17.89
CA GLN A 100 -8.75 4.24 17.74
C GLN A 100 -7.49 3.61 17.13
N ILE A 101 -6.85 4.30 16.19
CA ILE A 101 -5.60 3.83 15.59
C ILE A 101 -4.46 3.96 16.61
N VAL A 102 -4.39 5.08 17.32
CA VAL A 102 -3.37 5.30 18.36
C VAL A 102 -3.48 4.23 19.46
N ALA A 103 -4.70 3.94 19.93
CA ALA A 103 -4.93 2.89 20.92
C ALA A 103 -4.53 1.51 20.40
N ALA A 104 -4.98 1.13 19.20
CA ALA A 104 -4.64 -0.17 18.60
C ALA A 104 -3.13 -0.31 18.32
N ALA A 105 -2.46 0.77 17.92
CA ALA A 105 -1.01 0.78 17.73
C ALA A 105 -0.29 0.57 19.07
N ALA A 106 -0.71 1.26 20.12
CA ALA A 106 -0.14 1.13 21.46
C ALA A 106 -0.30 -0.31 22.02
N GLU A 107 -1.45 -0.96 21.82
CA GLU A 107 -1.66 -2.37 22.18
C GLU A 107 -0.67 -3.33 21.47
N LEU A 108 -0.22 -2.94 20.28
CA LEU A 108 0.78 -3.68 19.51
C LEU A 108 2.23 -3.27 19.83
N GLY A 109 2.44 -2.34 20.76
CA GLY A 109 3.76 -1.78 21.07
C GLY A 109 4.32 -0.88 19.97
N LEU A 110 3.45 -0.34 19.11
CA LEU A 110 3.81 0.52 17.99
C LEU A 110 3.58 1.99 18.34
N SER A 111 4.49 2.85 17.90
CA SER A 111 4.25 4.29 17.78
C SER A 111 3.99 4.63 16.31
N ILE A 112 2.76 5.03 15.98
CA ILE A 112 2.31 5.28 14.60
C ILE A 112 1.81 6.71 14.48
N GLU A 113 2.25 7.40 13.43
CA GLU A 113 1.73 8.70 13.03
C GLU A 113 1.19 8.60 11.60
N LEU A 114 -0.10 8.91 11.40
CA LEU A 114 -0.62 9.02 10.04
C LEU A 114 -0.29 10.38 9.46
N CYS A 115 0.21 10.39 8.22
CA CYS A 115 0.50 11.60 7.47
C CYS A 115 -0.29 11.58 6.16
N CYS A 116 -0.75 12.74 5.72
CA CYS A 116 -1.48 12.85 4.47
C CYS A 116 -0.57 13.37 3.37
N GLN A 117 -0.83 12.88 2.16
CA GLN A 117 -0.25 13.46 0.95
C GLN A 117 -0.72 14.92 0.77
N PRO A 118 0.15 15.82 0.28
CA PRO A 118 -0.26 17.16 -0.11
C PRO A 118 -1.41 17.14 -1.14
N PRO A 119 -2.38 18.07 -1.06
CA PRO A 119 -3.49 18.12 -2.01
C PRO A 119 -3.02 18.23 -3.47
N ASN A 120 -3.66 17.49 -4.38
CA ASN A 120 -3.38 17.49 -5.82
C ASN A 120 -1.93 17.13 -6.21
N SER A 121 -1.26 16.31 -5.41
CA SER A 121 0.13 15.95 -5.63
C SER A 121 0.32 14.45 -5.81
N LEU A 122 -0.36 13.83 -6.78
CA LEU A 122 -0.25 12.38 -7.09
C LEU A 122 1.21 11.89 -7.16
N ASP A 123 2.11 12.75 -7.63
CA ASP A 123 3.56 12.50 -7.69
C ASP A 123 4.26 12.39 -6.32
N LEU A 124 3.52 12.57 -5.22
CA LEU A 124 3.98 12.47 -3.84
C LEU A 124 3.42 11.23 -3.12
N ASN A 125 2.91 10.24 -3.85
CA ASN A 125 2.54 8.93 -3.32
C ASN A 125 3.26 7.80 -4.08
N CYS A 126 4.08 7.03 -3.37
CA CYS A 126 4.82 5.89 -3.91
C CYS A 126 3.90 4.85 -4.58
N LEU A 127 2.70 4.65 -4.03
CA LEU A 127 1.75 3.67 -4.54
C LEU A 127 1.21 4.08 -5.92
N ASP A 128 0.85 5.35 -6.08
CA ASP A 128 0.24 5.89 -7.31
C ASP A 128 1.26 6.12 -8.41
N LEU A 129 2.48 6.55 -8.04
CA LEU A 129 3.55 6.84 -8.99
C LEU A 129 3.90 5.64 -9.88
N ASP A 130 4.19 4.50 -9.25
CA ASP A 130 4.81 3.37 -9.97
C ASP A 130 4.27 2.01 -9.51
N LEU A 131 3.84 1.86 -8.25
CA LEU A 131 3.53 0.54 -7.70
C LEU A 131 2.23 -0.06 -8.24
N PHE A 132 1.11 0.69 -8.24
CA PHE A 132 -0.17 0.17 -8.74
C PHE A 132 -0.11 -0.13 -10.24
N SER A 133 0.61 0.69 -11.01
CA SER A 133 0.88 0.43 -12.43
C SER A 133 1.64 -0.89 -12.63
N ALA A 134 2.66 -1.16 -11.81
CA ALA A 134 3.40 -2.41 -11.86
C ALA A 134 2.53 -3.62 -11.46
N ILE A 135 1.76 -3.52 -10.38
CA ILE A 135 0.83 -4.59 -9.95
C ILE A 135 -0.18 -4.88 -11.06
N GLN A 136 -0.76 -3.84 -11.68
CA GLN A 136 -1.74 -4.00 -12.75
C GLN A 136 -1.12 -4.69 -13.99
N ALA A 137 0.11 -4.32 -14.36
CA ALA A 137 0.82 -4.98 -15.45
C ALA A 137 1.02 -6.49 -15.19
N HIS A 138 1.44 -6.85 -13.97
CA HIS A 138 1.60 -8.25 -13.55
C HIS A 138 0.27 -9.01 -13.43
N GLN A 139 -0.79 -8.34 -12.96
CA GLN A 139 -2.12 -8.92 -12.83
C GLN A 139 -2.73 -9.27 -14.20
N ARG A 140 -2.50 -8.44 -15.23
CA ARG A 140 -3.01 -8.66 -16.61
C ARG A 140 -2.49 -9.95 -17.25
N LEU A 141 -1.38 -10.51 -16.77
CA LEU A 141 -0.84 -11.78 -17.25
C LEU A 141 -1.68 -13.00 -16.84
N ARG A 142 -2.62 -12.85 -15.89
CA ARG A 142 -3.36 -13.97 -15.25
C ARG A 142 -4.80 -14.13 -15.73
N THR A 143 -5.32 -13.22 -16.57
CA THR A 143 -6.67 -13.25 -17.16
C THR A 143 -7.79 -13.79 -16.25
N PRO A 144 -8.04 -13.15 -15.09
CA PRO A 144 -9.03 -13.63 -14.12
C PRO A 144 -10.46 -13.53 -14.68
N LEU A 145 -11.29 -14.53 -14.38
CA LEU A 145 -12.68 -14.64 -14.82
C LEU A 145 -13.69 -14.44 -13.67
N SER A 146 -13.22 -14.27 -12.44
CA SER A 146 -14.02 -13.99 -11.24
C SER A 146 -13.36 -12.93 -10.35
N ILE A 147 -14.13 -12.39 -9.38
CA ILE A 147 -13.59 -11.44 -8.39
C ILE A 147 -12.57 -12.15 -7.49
N GLU A 148 -12.84 -13.40 -7.13
CA GLU A 148 -11.95 -14.26 -6.37
C GLU A 148 -10.60 -14.45 -7.09
N GLU A 149 -10.64 -14.83 -8.37
CA GLU A 149 -9.44 -14.97 -9.20
C GLU A 149 -8.72 -13.64 -9.39
N LEU A 150 -9.46 -12.53 -9.53
CA LEU A 150 -8.86 -11.20 -9.62
C LEU A 150 -8.14 -10.82 -8.33
N VAL A 151 -8.74 -11.10 -7.17
CA VAL A 151 -8.13 -10.86 -5.87
C VAL A 151 -6.84 -11.65 -5.71
N GLU A 152 -6.85 -12.94 -6.06
CA GLU A 152 -5.66 -13.77 -5.99
C GLU A 152 -4.58 -13.34 -6.99
N ALA A 153 -4.98 -12.94 -8.20
CA ALA A 153 -4.06 -12.40 -9.20
C ALA A 153 -3.40 -11.09 -8.72
N VAL A 154 -4.14 -10.20 -8.07
CA VAL A 154 -3.61 -8.94 -7.51
C VAL A 154 -2.67 -9.22 -6.33
N LYS A 155 -3.04 -10.14 -5.43
CA LYS A 155 -2.16 -10.54 -4.31
C LYS A 155 -0.86 -11.16 -4.82
N ALA A 156 -0.95 -12.09 -5.77
CA ALA A 156 0.21 -12.73 -6.39
C ALA A 156 1.11 -11.69 -7.07
N ALA A 157 0.51 -10.81 -7.88
CA ALA A 157 1.24 -9.72 -8.54
C ALA A 157 2.01 -8.85 -7.54
N TYR A 158 1.40 -8.46 -6.42
CA TYR A 158 2.06 -7.69 -5.37
C TYR A 158 3.24 -8.44 -4.74
N TRP A 159 3.06 -9.72 -4.35
CA TRP A 159 4.10 -10.49 -3.67
C TRP A 159 5.27 -10.85 -4.59
N GLU A 160 5.01 -11.00 -5.89
CA GLU A 160 6.00 -11.26 -6.92
C GLU A 160 6.77 -10.02 -7.37
N LEU A 161 6.34 -8.81 -6.99
CA LEU A 161 7.10 -7.61 -7.33
C LEU A 161 8.53 -7.72 -6.79
N PRO A 162 9.54 -7.49 -7.64
CA PRO A 162 10.91 -7.53 -7.17
C PRO A 162 11.16 -6.30 -6.27
N PRO A 163 12.02 -6.43 -5.24
CA PRO A 163 12.35 -5.30 -4.37
C PRO A 163 12.91 -4.11 -5.14
N SER A 164 13.59 -4.33 -6.26
CA SER A 164 14.09 -3.28 -7.15
C SER A 164 12.96 -2.39 -7.70
N THR A 165 11.81 -2.94 -8.05
CA THR A 165 10.64 -2.16 -8.51
C THR A 165 10.11 -1.27 -7.39
N ILE A 166 10.05 -1.78 -6.16
CA ILE A 166 9.62 -0.99 -5.00
C ILE A 166 10.62 0.14 -4.74
N ASN A 167 11.93 -0.16 -4.72
CA ASN A 167 12.96 0.87 -4.54
C ASN A 167 12.93 1.93 -5.65
N ALA A 168 12.67 1.53 -6.90
CA ALA A 168 12.49 2.45 -8.02
C ALA A 168 11.35 3.45 -7.78
N ALA A 169 10.21 2.99 -7.23
CA ALA A 169 9.09 3.86 -6.87
C ALA A 169 9.47 4.88 -5.77
N PHE A 170 10.24 4.45 -4.76
CA PHE A 170 10.76 5.36 -3.72
C PHE A 170 11.75 6.39 -4.28
N LEU A 171 12.60 6.00 -5.23
CA LEU A 171 13.52 6.94 -5.90
C LEU A 171 12.76 7.95 -6.77
N SER A 172 11.69 7.51 -7.46
CA SER A 172 10.78 8.43 -8.17
C SER A 172 10.16 9.43 -7.21
N LEU A 173 9.63 8.95 -6.08
CA LEU A 173 9.03 9.79 -5.04
C LEU A 173 10.02 10.85 -4.52
N GLN A 174 11.26 10.44 -4.23
CA GLN A 174 12.32 11.36 -3.80
C GLN A 174 12.60 12.42 -4.88
N GLY A 175 12.72 12.02 -6.15
CA GLY A 175 12.92 12.97 -7.25
C GLY A 175 11.76 13.94 -7.43
N SER A 176 10.52 13.49 -7.25
CA SER A 176 9.34 14.37 -7.27
C SER A 176 9.37 15.36 -6.11
N MET A 177 9.79 14.94 -4.92
CA MET A 177 9.96 15.84 -3.77
C MET A 177 11.04 16.89 -4.02
N ASP A 178 12.18 16.50 -4.59
CA ASP A 178 13.26 17.42 -4.92
C ASP A 178 12.81 18.49 -5.93
N LEU A 179 12.06 18.08 -6.96
CA LEU A 179 11.50 19.02 -7.94
C LEU A 179 10.44 19.95 -7.32
N CYS A 180 9.59 19.43 -6.45
CA CYS A 180 8.61 20.24 -5.72
C CYS A 180 9.30 21.32 -4.88
N ILE A 181 10.40 20.97 -4.20
CA ILE A 181 11.19 21.93 -3.42
C ILE A 181 11.82 22.99 -4.35
N LEU A 182 12.38 22.58 -5.48
CA LEU A 182 12.98 23.50 -6.47
C LEU A 182 11.96 24.46 -7.10
N ASP A 183 10.72 24.00 -7.26
CA ASP A 183 9.59 24.80 -7.79
C ASP A 183 8.84 25.57 -6.69
N GLY A 184 9.40 25.69 -5.48
CA GLY A 184 8.81 26.47 -4.38
C GLY A 184 7.49 25.90 -3.85
N GLY A 185 7.28 24.59 -3.96
CA GLY A 185 6.03 23.90 -3.58
C GLY A 185 5.04 23.71 -4.73
N GLY A 186 5.41 24.09 -5.95
CA GLY A 186 4.62 23.81 -7.14
C GLY A 186 4.61 22.32 -7.52
N ASN A 187 3.61 21.92 -8.30
CA ASN A 187 3.43 20.54 -8.80
C ASN A 187 3.47 20.48 -10.35
N ALA A 188 3.91 21.55 -11.00
CA ALA A 188 3.91 21.69 -12.46
C ALA A 188 5.25 21.26 -13.09
N PHE A 189 5.88 20.22 -12.55
CA PHE A 189 7.17 19.73 -13.01
C PHE A 189 7.01 18.45 -13.84
N LYS A 190 7.84 18.28 -14.88
CA LYS A 190 7.92 17.00 -15.59
C LYS A 190 8.69 16.01 -14.72
N PRO A 191 8.17 14.79 -14.48
CA PRO A 191 8.92 13.75 -13.80
C PRO A 191 10.28 13.57 -14.50
N PRO A 192 11.40 13.69 -13.79
CA PRO A 192 12.70 13.62 -14.42
C PRO A 192 12.95 12.16 -14.79
N HIS A 193 13.57 11.90 -15.95
CA HIS A 193 14.00 10.55 -16.31
C HIS A 193 15.27 10.20 -15.51
N ILE A 194 15.09 9.94 -14.22
CA ILE A 194 16.18 9.55 -13.33
C ILE A 194 16.67 8.18 -13.78
N GLY A 195 17.97 7.99 -13.96
CA GLY A 195 18.55 6.69 -14.29
C GLY A 195 18.39 5.69 -13.14
N LYS A 196 17.17 5.19 -12.91
CA LYS A 196 16.76 4.39 -11.74
C LYS A 196 17.69 3.19 -11.50
N ALA A 197 18.14 2.56 -12.59
CA ALA A 197 19.08 1.43 -12.57
C ALA A 197 20.53 1.77 -12.14
N LYS A 198 20.93 3.06 -12.16
CA LYS A 198 22.23 3.52 -11.66
C LYS A 198 22.15 3.80 -10.17
N LEU A 199 21.12 4.51 -9.71
CA LEU A 199 20.90 4.82 -8.29
C LEU A 199 20.62 3.58 -7.44
N GLN A 200 19.98 2.55 -8.01
CA GLN A 200 19.82 1.25 -7.35
C GLN A 200 21.14 0.55 -7.01
N ARG A 201 22.25 0.90 -7.67
CA ARG A 201 23.58 0.31 -7.41
C ARG A 201 24.39 1.09 -6.36
N GLU A 202 23.94 2.30 -6.03
CA GLU A 202 24.65 3.24 -5.15
C GLU A 202 24.05 3.28 -3.73
N SER A 203 22.94 2.56 -3.48
CA SER A 203 22.22 2.44 -2.20
C SER A 203 22.41 1.09 -1.53
#